data_AF-A0ABD2MIQ4-F1
#
_entry.id   AF-A0ABD2MIQ4-F1
#
_cell.length_a   1.000
_cell.length_b   1.000
_cell.length_c   1.000
_cell.angle_alpha   90.00
_cell.angle_beta   90.00
_cell.angle_gamma   90.00
#
_symmetry.space_group_name_H-M   'P 1'
#
loop_
_entity.id
_entity.type
_entity.pdbx_description
1 polymer ?
#
loop_
_entity_poly.entity_id
_entity_poly.type
_entity_poly.pdbx_seq_one_letter_code
_entity_poly.pdbx_strand_id
1 'polypeptide(L)'
;MFTSASNSQDTKITAKASEAKMACYIAEHNMSFNIVSHLNKLISAICPEFENCRTIINELAKARAFIVNVTGDSRKNIVELLQNNRFALLVDKSTDMATMKHLALVVRIV
;
A
#
# COMPACT_ATOMS: atom_id res chain seq x y z
N MET A 1 5.37 -9.16 36.61
CA MET A 1 4.19 -8.27 36.65
C MET A 1 4.66 -6.89 36.28
N PHE A 2 4.50 -6.48 35.01
CA PHE A 2 4.77 -5.12 34.56
C PHE A 2 3.59 -4.66 33.71
N THR A 3 2.60 -4.08 34.38
CA THR A 3 1.56 -3.28 33.73
C THR A 3 2.04 -1.85 33.67
N SER A 4 2.62 -1.45 32.53
CA SER A 4 2.82 -0.06 32.19
C SER A 4 1.62 0.37 31.35
N ALA A 5 0.69 1.11 31.95
CA ALA A 5 -0.41 1.73 31.21
C ALA A 5 0.20 2.79 30.28
N SER A 6 0.43 2.43 29.00
CA SER A 6 0.91 3.34 27.98
C SER A 6 -0.18 4.36 27.64
N ASN A 7 0.21 5.63 27.56
CA ASN A 7 -0.67 6.76 27.31
C ASN A 7 -1.45 6.59 25.99
N SER A 8 -2.77 6.86 25.99
CA SER A 8 -3.66 6.52 24.86
C SER A 8 -3.32 7.19 23.51
N GLN A 9 -2.55 8.28 23.54
CA GLN A 9 -2.03 8.98 22.35
C GLN A 9 -0.82 8.26 21.72
N ASP A 10 0.09 7.73 22.53
CA ASP A 10 1.29 7.03 22.05
C ASP A 10 0.93 5.71 21.35
N THR A 11 -0.11 5.03 21.84
CA THR A 11 -0.64 3.81 21.23
C THR A 11 -1.19 4.08 19.82
N LYS A 12 -1.85 5.23 19.62
CA LYS A 12 -2.41 5.62 18.30
C LYS A 12 -1.33 6.00 17.29
N ILE A 13 -0.28 6.70 17.73
CA ILE A 13 0.85 7.07 16.86
C ILE A 13 1.61 5.80 16.44
N THR A 14 1.83 4.89 17.39
CA THR A 14 2.51 3.62 17.15
C THR A 14 1.70 2.69 16.23
N ALA A 15 0.37 2.68 16.35
CA ALA A 15 -0.52 1.93 15.45
C ALA A 15 -0.42 2.44 14.00
N LYS A 16 -0.49 3.76 13.79
CA LYS A 16 -0.34 4.36 12.44
C LYS A 16 1.03 4.10 11.82
N ALA A 17 2.10 4.20 12.61
CA ALA A 17 3.45 3.89 12.13
C ALA A 17 3.59 2.42 11.72
N SER A 18 2.96 1.51 12.46
CA SER A 18 2.98 0.07 12.16
C SER A 18 2.15 -0.26 10.92
N GLU A 19 1.00 0.39 10.73
CA GLU A 19 0.19 0.29 9.52
C GLU A 19 1.00 0.73 8.29
N ALA A 20 1.65 1.89 8.35
CA ALA A 20 2.46 2.41 7.24
C ALA A 20 3.60 1.46 6.87
N LYS A 21 4.31 0.88 7.85
CA LYS A 21 5.37 -0.11 7.60
C LYS A 21 4.85 -1.36 6.89
N MET A 22 3.71 -1.88 7.35
CA MET A 22 3.11 -3.06 6.74
C MET A 22 2.59 -2.76 5.32
N ALA A 23 2.00 -1.58 5.09
CA ALA A 23 1.59 -1.12 3.78
C ALA A 23 2.77 -1.04 2.80
N CYS A 24 3.90 -0.47 3.24
CA CYS A 24 5.13 -0.42 2.46
C CYS A 24 5.65 -1.82 2.14
N TYR A 25 5.65 -2.74 3.10
CA TYR A 25 6.09 -4.12 2.88
C TYR A 25 5.22 -4.87 1.85
N ILE A 26 3.90 -4.70 1.93
CA ILE A 26 2.95 -5.25 0.94
C ILE A 26 3.24 -4.69 -0.46
N ALA A 27 3.47 -3.38 -0.56
CA ALA A 27 3.76 -2.71 -1.83
C ALA A 27 5.13 -3.14 -2.40
N GLU A 28 6.16 -3.20 -1.56
CA GLU A 28 7.52 -3.57 -1.94
C GLU A 28 7.59 -4.98 -2.51
N HIS A 29 6.79 -5.91 -1.99
CA HIS A 29 6.79 -7.30 -2.40
C HIS A 29 5.65 -7.65 -3.36
N ASN A 30 4.95 -6.63 -3.90
CA ASN A 30 3.82 -6.78 -4.81
C ASN A 30 2.79 -7.83 -4.33
N MET A 31 2.51 -7.87 -3.03
CA MET A 31 1.60 -8.85 -2.46
C MET A 31 0.16 -8.51 -2.80
N SER A 32 -0.60 -9.53 -3.20
CA SER A 32 -2.04 -9.36 -3.42
C SER A 32 -2.75 -9.00 -2.12
N PHE A 33 -3.61 -7.99 -2.15
CA PHE A 33 -4.48 -7.62 -1.02
C PHE A 33 -5.37 -8.78 -0.56
N ASN A 34 -5.64 -9.77 -1.43
CA ASN A 34 -6.33 -10.99 -1.03
C ASN A 34 -5.51 -11.78 -0.01
N ILE A 35 -4.20 -11.94 -0.24
CA ILE A 35 -3.28 -12.62 0.67
C ILE A 35 -3.19 -11.84 1.99
N VAL A 36 -3.12 -10.52 1.93
CA VAL A 36 -3.11 -9.65 3.12
C VAL A 36 -4.34 -9.89 4.00
N SER A 37 -5.52 -10.07 3.40
CA SER A 37 -6.75 -10.37 4.16
C SER A 37 -6.69 -11.71 4.91
N HIS A 38 -6.01 -12.72 4.34
CA HIS A 38 -5.81 -14.01 4.99
C HIS A 38 -4.69 -13.95 6.03
N LEU A 39 -3.61 -13.22 5.74
CA LEU A 39 -2.50 -12.98 6.66
C LEU A 39 -2.98 -12.28 7.94
N ASN A 40 -3.91 -11.35 7.81
CA ASN A 40 -4.56 -10.70 8.95
C ASN A 40 -5.28 -11.69 9.88
N LYS A 41 -5.98 -12.67 9.31
CA LYS A 41 -6.63 -13.73 10.10
C LYS A 41 -5.61 -14.61 10.80
N LEU A 42 -4.50 -14.94 10.12
CA LEU A 42 -3.42 -15.73 10.67
C LEU A 42 -2.71 -15.02 11.83
N ILE A 43 -2.38 -13.73 11.67
CA ILE A 43 -1.74 -12.93 12.73
C ILE A 43 -2.65 -12.84 13.96
N SER A 44 -3.96 -12.67 13.76
CA SER A 44 -4.94 -12.65 14.86
C SER A 44 -5.01 -13.99 15.62
N ALA A 45 -4.79 -15.10 14.92
CA ALA A 45 -4.81 -16.44 15.52
C ALA A 45 -3.52 -16.77 16.28
N ILE A 46 -2.36 -16.29 15.79
CA ILE A 46 -1.05 -16.53 16.42
C ILE A 46 -0.83 -15.58 17.62
N CYS A 47 -1.34 -14.35 17.54
CA CYS A 47 -1.15 -13.31 18.55
C CYS A 47 -2.48 -12.79 19.12
N PRO A 48 -3.28 -13.63 19.82
CA PRO A 48 -4.59 -13.24 20.35
C PRO A 48 -4.51 -12.21 21.49
N GLU A 49 -3.39 -12.18 22.22
CA GLU A 49 -3.14 -11.33 23.40
C GLU A 49 -2.92 -9.84 23.05
N PHE A 50 -2.66 -9.51 21.77
CA PHE A 50 -2.27 -8.17 21.36
C PHE A 50 -3.44 -7.41 20.71
N GLU A 51 -4.22 -6.69 21.53
CA GLU A 51 -5.30 -5.78 21.12
C GLU A 51 -4.85 -4.81 20.00
N ASN A 52 -3.58 -4.37 20.07
CA ASN A 52 -2.95 -3.47 19.11
C ASN A 52 -2.80 -4.10 17.71
N CYS A 53 -2.54 -5.41 17.62
CA CYS A 53 -2.44 -6.12 16.33
C CYS A 53 -3.78 -6.14 15.61
N ARG A 54 -4.88 -6.30 16.35
CA ARG A 54 -6.25 -6.31 15.81
C ARG A 54 -6.64 -4.97 15.18
N THR A 55 -6.17 -3.88 15.77
CA THR A 55 -6.38 -2.52 15.24
C THR A 55 -5.59 -2.32 13.94
N ILE A 56 -4.30 -2.68 13.92
CA ILE A 56 -3.44 -2.60 12.73
C ILE A 56 -4.06 -3.41 11.56
N ILE A 57 -4.55 -4.61 11.85
CA ILE A 57 -5.20 -5.51 10.88
C ILE A 57 -6.43 -4.87 10.21
N ASN A 58 -7.28 -4.23 11.00
CA ASN A 58 -8.49 -3.58 10.48
C ASN A 58 -8.16 -2.31 9.65
N GLU A 59 -7.06 -1.63 9.97
CA GLU A 59 -6.64 -0.43 9.23
C GLU A 59 -5.88 -0.78 7.93
N LEU A 60 -5.31 -1.98 7.77
CA LEU A 60 -4.70 -2.41 6.49
C LEU A 60 -5.66 -2.42 5.29
N ALA A 61 -6.97 -2.55 5.51
CA ALA A 61 -7.96 -2.34 4.45
C ALA A 61 -7.96 -0.88 3.93
N LYS A 62 -7.64 0.08 4.81
CA LYS A 62 -7.42 1.50 4.49
C LYS A 62 -6.02 1.74 3.92
N ALA A 63 -5.04 0.89 4.21
CA ALA A 63 -3.70 0.97 3.59
C ALA A 63 -3.74 0.88 2.05
N ARG A 64 -4.73 0.16 1.47
CA ARG A 64 -4.99 0.23 0.02
C ARG A 64 -5.32 1.66 -0.42
N ALA A 65 -6.19 2.35 0.31
CA ALA A 65 -6.52 3.75 0.07
C ALA A 65 -5.32 4.68 0.35
N PHE A 66 -4.47 4.36 1.33
CA PHE A 66 -3.22 5.08 1.59
C PHE A 66 -2.26 4.97 0.40
N ILE A 67 -1.96 3.76 -0.07
CA ILE A 67 -1.12 3.53 -1.26
C ILE A 67 -1.73 4.27 -2.46
N VAL A 68 -3.03 4.12 -2.69
CA VAL A 68 -3.72 4.78 -3.81
C VAL A 68 -3.73 6.31 -3.70
N ASN A 69 -3.86 6.88 -2.50
CA ASN A 69 -3.84 8.33 -2.28
C ASN A 69 -2.43 8.92 -2.35
N VAL A 70 -1.42 8.24 -1.79
CA VAL A 70 -0.02 8.67 -1.86
C VAL A 70 0.50 8.55 -3.29
N THR A 71 0.17 7.49 -4.02
CA THR A 71 0.41 7.41 -5.47
C THR A 71 -0.46 8.42 -6.23
N GLY A 72 -1.60 8.84 -5.68
CA GLY A 72 -2.51 9.81 -6.28
C GLY A 72 -1.89 11.18 -6.51
N ASP A 73 -1.15 11.71 -5.53
CA ASP A 73 -0.45 12.99 -5.66
C ASP A 73 0.73 12.92 -6.64
N SER A 74 1.37 11.76 -6.78
CA SER A 74 2.44 11.56 -7.78
C SER A 74 1.94 11.70 -9.24
N ARG A 75 0.63 11.47 -9.50
CA ARG A 75 0.05 11.60 -10.85
C ARG A 75 0.01 13.04 -11.35
N LYS A 76 -0.28 14.01 -10.48
CA LYS A 76 -0.29 15.44 -10.86
C LYS A 76 1.10 15.88 -11.29
N ASN A 77 2.11 15.41 -10.56
CA ASN A 77 3.52 15.72 -10.82
C ASN A 77 3.98 15.17 -12.18
N ILE A 78 3.55 13.95 -12.57
CA ILE A 78 3.88 13.39 -13.89
C ILE A 78 3.36 14.27 -15.04
N VAL A 79 2.10 14.73 -15.00
CA VAL A 79 1.53 15.51 -16.12
C VAL A 79 2.29 16.83 -16.32
N GLU A 80 2.54 17.56 -15.24
CA GLU A 80 3.33 18.79 -15.29
C GLU A 80 4.75 18.53 -15.79
N LEU A 81 5.36 17.41 -15.38
CA LEU A 81 6.72 17.06 -15.77
C LEU A 81 6.80 16.67 -17.26
N LEU A 82 5.77 16.04 -17.83
CA LEU A 82 5.67 15.77 -19.27
C LEU A 82 5.37 17.00 -20.12
N GLN A 83 4.61 17.97 -19.58
CA GLN A 83 4.34 19.22 -20.28
C GLN A 83 5.59 20.10 -20.41
N ASN A 84 6.47 20.06 -19.41
CA ASN A 84 7.62 20.96 -19.31
C ASN A 84 8.94 20.37 -19.81
N ASN A 85 8.99 19.06 -20.13
CA ASN A 85 10.21 18.40 -20.56
C ASN A 85 10.01 17.64 -21.87
N ARG A 86 11.09 17.47 -22.64
CA ARG A 86 11.08 16.50 -23.74
C ARG A 86 11.08 15.08 -23.17
N PHE A 87 10.27 14.22 -23.75
CA PHE A 87 10.18 12.83 -23.32
C PHE A 87 10.00 11.89 -24.50
N ALA A 88 10.37 10.63 -24.27
CA ALA A 88 10.03 9.49 -25.12
C ALA A 88 8.92 8.69 -24.44
N LEU A 89 7.90 8.31 -25.21
CA LEU A 89 6.81 7.45 -24.76
C LEU A 89 6.92 6.09 -25.44
N LEU A 90 7.09 5.04 -24.63
CA LEU A 90 7.01 3.66 -25.05
C LEU A 90 5.58 3.18 -24.81
N VAL A 91 4.94 2.69 -25.89
CA VAL A 91 3.57 2.18 -25.86
C VAL A 91 3.63 0.70 -26.21
N ASP A 92 3.19 -0.16 -25.29
CA ASP A 92 3.06 -1.59 -25.53
C ASP A 92 1.62 -2.05 -25.31
N LYS A 93 1.14 -2.88 -26.22
CA LYS A 93 -0.21 -3.44 -26.18
C LYS A 93 -0.15 -4.95 -26.27
N SER A 94 -0.55 -5.61 -25.19
CA SER A 94 -0.73 -7.06 -25.18
C SER A 94 -2.22 -7.42 -25.12
N THR A 95 -2.56 -8.59 -25.64
CA THR A 95 -3.91 -9.17 -25.50
C THR A 95 -3.75 -10.54 -24.87
N ASP A 96 -4.36 -10.73 -23.72
CA ASP A 96 -4.38 -12.02 -23.03
C ASP A 96 -5.30 -13.00 -23.77
N MET A 97 -5.07 -14.31 -23.59
CA MET A 97 -5.92 -15.39 -24.09
C MET A 97 -7.38 -15.25 -23.64
N ALA A 98 -7.63 -14.62 -22.50
CA ALA A 98 -8.98 -14.28 -22.02
C ALA A 98 -9.60 -13.06 -22.74
N THR A 99 -9.04 -12.59 -23.85
CA THR A 99 -9.44 -11.41 -24.64
C THR A 99 -9.32 -10.05 -23.93
N MET A 100 -8.67 -10.04 -22.77
CA MET A 100 -8.37 -8.81 -22.04
C MET A 100 -7.23 -8.06 -22.74
N LYS A 101 -7.45 -6.78 -23.05
CA LYS A 101 -6.46 -5.89 -23.66
C LYS A 101 -5.71 -5.16 -22.56
N HIS A 102 -4.40 -5.31 -22.52
CA HIS A 102 -3.53 -4.57 -21.61
C HIS A 102 -2.76 -3.51 -22.42
N LEU A 103 -2.66 -2.31 -21.85
CA LEU A 103 -1.88 -1.20 -22.41
C LEU A 103 -0.86 -0.77 -21.35
N ALA A 104 0.42 -0.90 -21.68
CA ALA A 104 1.51 -0.39 -20.88
C ALA A 104 2.05 0.90 -21.53
N LEU A 105 2.21 1.94 -20.70
CA LEU A 105 2.77 3.22 -21.09
C LEU A 105 3.97 3.51 -20.20
N VAL A 106 5.15 3.66 -20.78
CA VAL A 106 6.37 4.01 -20.05
C VAL A 106 6.90 5.31 -20.61
N VAL A 107 7.13 6.28 -19.72
CA VAL A 107 7.70 7.57 -20.11
C VAL A 107 9.14 7.69 -19.64
N ARG A 108 10.01 8.09 -20.56
CA ARG A 108 11.40 8.44 -20.28
C ARG A 108 11.62 9.91 -20.57
N ILE A 109 11.94 10.70 -19.56
CA ILE A 109 12.32 12.10 -19.70
C ILE A 109 13.79 12.17 -20.17
N VAL A 110 14.08 13.11 -21.07
CA VAL A 110 15.40 13.31 -21.70
C VAL A 110 16.00 14.64 -21.28
#